data_AF-A0AAN8XKX4-F1
#
_entry.id   AF-A0AAN8XKX4-F1
#
_cell.length_a   1.000
_cell.length_b   1.000
_cell.length_c   1.000
_cell.angle_alpha   90.00
_cell.angle_beta   90.00
_cell.angle_gamma   90.00
#
_symmetry.space_group_name_H-M   'P 1'
#
loop_
_entity.id
_entity.type
_entity.pdbx_description
1 polymer ?
#
loop_
_entity_poly.entity_id
_entity_poly.type
_entity_poly.pdbx_seq_one_letter_code
_entity_poly.pdbx_strand_id
1 'polypeptide(L)'
;MEDIEVAGDVQKMLNHILLAIKDQKYHHFVRHCFTLSSSIPYWLWLHLPFGDKPAPDIAMMVVRLLAESTTFSATMGAQVIKDRT
;
A
#
# COMPACT_ATOMS: atom_id res chain seq x y z
N MET A 1 28.87 10.45 15.90
CA MET A 1 27.94 9.42 15.40
C MET A 1 27.21 10.12 14.28
N GLU A 2 27.58 9.82 13.02
CA GLU A 2 26.92 10.45 11.87
C GLU A 2 25.58 9.77 11.65
N ASP A 3 24.51 10.56 11.58
CA ASP A 3 23.21 10.07 11.16
C ASP A 3 23.29 9.74 9.67
N ILE A 4 23.29 8.45 9.35
CA ILE A 4 23.25 7.98 7.97
C ILE A 4 21.79 8.03 7.53
N GLU A 5 21.41 9.09 6.83
CA GLU A 5 20.11 9.20 6.20
C GLU A 5 20.07 8.32 4.94
N VAL A 6 19.38 7.18 5.04
CA VAL A 6 19.11 6.31 3.89
C VAL A 6 17.77 6.69 3.29
N ALA A 7 17.80 7.33 2.12
CA ALA A 7 16.61 7.55 1.30
C ALA A 7 16.44 6.38 0.32
N GLY A 8 15.23 5.83 0.24
CA GLY A 8 14.91 4.74 -0.67
C GLY A 8 13.43 4.73 -1.05
N ASP A 9 13.13 4.21 -2.24
CA ASP A 9 11.76 3.93 -2.66
C ASP A 9 11.37 2.52 -2.21
N VAL A 10 10.24 2.40 -1.52
CA VAL A 10 9.65 1.09 -1.25
C VAL A 10 8.84 0.70 -2.47
N GLN A 11 9.52 0.06 -3.41
CA GLN A 11 8.99 -0.24 -4.73
C GLN A 11 7.60 -0.87 -4.65
N LYS A 12 6.62 -0.25 -5.32
CA LYS A 12 5.24 -0.75 -5.48
C LYS A 12 4.46 -0.95 -4.17
N MET A 13 4.89 -0.36 -3.05
CA MET A 13 4.19 -0.49 -1.77
C MET A 13 2.69 -0.15 -1.87
N LEU A 14 2.35 0.91 -2.58
CA LEU A 14 0.97 1.36 -2.77
C LEU A 14 0.11 0.32 -3.52
N ASN A 15 0.71 -0.48 -4.40
CA ASN A 15 0.02 -1.51 -5.16
C ASN A 15 -0.42 -2.70 -4.28
N HIS A 16 0.04 -2.78 -3.04
CA HIS A 16 -0.40 -3.80 -2.08
C HIS A 16 -1.57 -3.35 -1.23
N ILE A 17 -1.97 -2.07 -1.33
CA ILE A 17 -3.06 -1.49 -0.53
C ILE A 17 -4.28 -1.36 -1.43
N LEU A 18 -5.33 -2.12 -1.12
CA LEU A 18 -6.62 -2.03 -1.81
C LEU A 18 -7.32 -0.71 -1.48
N LEU A 19 -7.84 -0.04 -2.52
CA LEU A 19 -8.77 1.06 -2.34
C LEU A 19 -10.09 0.54 -1.80
N ALA A 20 -10.68 1.28 -0.85
CA ALA A 20 -12.01 0.98 -0.36
C ALA A 20 -13.02 1.02 -1.52
N ILE A 21 -13.87 -0.01 -1.63
CA ILE A 21 -14.82 -0.18 -2.74
C ILE A 21 -15.70 1.07 -2.96
N LYS A 22 -16.12 1.72 -1.87
CA LYS A 22 -16.92 2.95 -1.90
C LYS A 22 -16.21 4.15 -2.56
N ASP A 23 -14.88 4.16 -2.53
CA ASP A 23 -14.03 5.26 -2.98
C ASP A 23 -13.48 5.00 -4.39
N GLN A 24 -13.45 3.74 -4.84
CA GLN A 24 -12.99 3.34 -6.18
C GLN A 24 -13.63 4.15 -7.32
N LYS A 25 -14.93 4.50 -7.21
CA LYS A 25 -15.63 5.32 -8.21
C LYS A 25 -14.99 6.68 -8.54
N TYR A 26 -14.12 7.20 -7.67
CA TYR A 26 -13.40 8.45 -7.89
C TYR A 26 -12.05 8.26 -8.61
N HIS A 27 -11.59 7.03 -8.80
CA HIS A 27 -10.28 6.70 -9.37
C HIS A 27 -10.38 6.14 -10.79
N HIS A 28 -11.38 6.57 -11.55
CA HIS A 28 -11.51 6.25 -12.96
C HIS A 28 -10.60 7.14 -13.81
N PHE A 29 -9.99 6.57 -14.84
CA PHE A 29 -9.20 7.33 -15.81
C PHE A 29 -9.42 6.82 -17.22
N VAL A 30 -9.21 7.73 -18.18
CA VAL A 30 -9.21 7.42 -19.60
C VAL A 30 -7.77 7.44 -20.08
N ARG A 31 -7.34 6.34 -20.68
CA ARG A 31 -6.15 6.30 -21.54
C ARG A 31 -6.61 6.51 -22.97
N HIS A 32 -6.08 7.55 -23.60
CA HIS A 32 -6.29 7.75 -25.03
C HIS A 32 -5.54 6.66 -25.80
N CYS A 33 -6.29 5.82 -26.50
CA CYS A 33 -5.77 4.93 -27.52
C CYS A 33 -6.04 5.57 -28.88
N PHE A 34 -5.00 5.79 -29.69
CA PHE A 34 -5.11 6.36 -31.04
C PHE A 34 -5.74 5.40 -32.06
N THR A 35 -6.19 4.23 -31.63
CA THR A 35 -6.90 3.29 -32.48
C THR A 35 -8.37 3.71 -32.64
N LEU A 36 -8.89 3.55 -33.86
CA LEU A 36 -10.23 3.94 -34.37
C LEU A 36 -11.41 3.22 -33.68
N SER A 37 -11.36 2.99 -32.37
CA SER A 37 -12.47 2.43 -31.61
C SER A 37 -13.50 3.51 -31.33
N SER A 38 -14.77 3.23 -31.63
CA SER A 38 -15.91 4.12 -31.40
C SER A 38 -16.24 4.33 -29.92
N SER A 39 -15.60 3.57 -29.01
CA SER A 39 -15.79 3.68 -27.56
C SER A 39 -14.52 4.17 -26.87
N ILE A 40 -14.69 5.08 -25.91
CA ILE A 40 -13.62 5.56 -25.02
C ILE A 40 -13.43 4.50 -23.91
N PRO A 41 -12.26 3.82 -23.84
CA PRO A 41 -12.00 2.89 -22.75
C PRO A 41 -11.81 3.65 -21.44
N TYR A 42 -12.51 3.20 -20.39
CA TYR A 42 -12.26 3.63 -19.01
C TYR A 42 -11.52 2.53 -18.25
N TRP A 43 -10.63 2.95 -17.37
CA TRP A 43 -9.95 2.10 -16.41
C TRP A 43 -10.22 2.61 -15.01
N LEU A 44 -10.03 1.72 -14.04
CA LEU A 44 -10.23 1.99 -12.63
C LEU A 44 -9.01 1.50 -11.85
N TRP A 45 -8.49 2.34 -10.97
CA TRP A 45 -7.52 1.88 -9.97
C TRP A 45 -8.22 1.10 -8.86
N LEU A 46 -7.76 -0.13 -8.63
CA LEU A 46 -8.22 -0.98 -7.52
C LEU A 46 -7.33 -0.88 -6.28
N HIS A 47 -6.11 -0.39 -6.47
CA HIS A 47 -5.11 -0.18 -5.43
C HIS A 47 -4.79 1.30 -5.32
N LEU A 48 -4.18 1.68 -4.20
CA LEU A 48 -3.80 3.07 -3.93
C LEU A 48 -2.93 3.62 -5.07
N PRO A 49 -3.37 4.67 -5.77
CA PRO A 49 -2.64 5.19 -6.91
C PRO A 49 -1.50 6.12 -6.48
N PHE A 50 -0.42 6.13 -7.27
CA PHE A 50 0.66 7.10 -7.10
C PHE A 50 0.17 8.51 -7.45
N GLY A 51 0.60 9.50 -6.67
CA GLY A 51 0.21 10.91 -6.84
C GLY A 51 -1.11 11.28 -6.17
N ASP A 52 -1.81 10.33 -5.55
CA ASP A 52 -2.96 10.63 -4.72
C ASP A 52 -2.51 11.19 -3.37
N LYS A 53 -3.09 12.33 -2.97
CA LYS A 53 -2.64 13.09 -1.80
C LYS A 53 -2.61 12.29 -0.49
N PRO A 54 -3.63 11.48 -0.14
CA PRO A 54 -3.63 10.70 1.10
C PRO A 54 -2.82 9.39 0.99
N ALA A 55 -2.31 9.04 -0.20
CA ALA A 55 -1.65 7.75 -0.39
C ALA A 55 -0.45 7.51 0.55
N PRO A 56 0.45 8.50 0.77
CA PRO A 56 1.57 8.32 1.71
C PRO A 56 1.12 8.09 3.16
N ASP A 57 0.08 8.80 3.61
CA ASP A 57 -0.43 8.68 4.99
C ASP A 57 -1.07 7.31 5.24
N ILE A 58 -1.89 6.84 4.29
CA ILE A 58 -2.51 5.52 4.33
C ILE A 58 -1.42 4.43 4.32
N ALA A 59 -0.41 4.58 3.46
CA ALA A 59 0.72 3.67 3.37
C ALA A 59 1.49 3.58 4.70
N MET A 60 1.82 4.72 5.30
CA MET A 60 2.47 4.80 6.61
C MET A 60 1.65 4.10 7.70
N MET A 61 0.32 4.29 7.71
CA MET A 61 -0.56 3.63 8.67
C MET A 61 -0.53 2.11 8.52
N VAL A 62 -0.58 1.60 7.29
CA VAL A 62 -0.49 0.16 7.01
C VAL A 62 0.84 -0.42 7.51
N VAL A 63 1.96 0.27 7.27
CA VAL A 63 3.28 -0.19 7.76
C VAL A 63 3.33 -0.24 9.28
N ARG A 64 2.80 0.79 9.96
CA ARG A 64 2.74 0.80 11.43
C ARG A 64 1.93 -0.37 11.98
N LEU A 65 0.72 -0.57 11.45
CA LEU A 65 -0.14 -1.70 11.85
C LEU A 65 0.54 -3.06 11.60
N LEU A 66 1.22 -3.22 10.47
CA LEU A 66 2.00 -4.43 10.18
C LEU A 66 3.17 -4.61 11.16
N ALA A 67 3.93 -3.55 11.46
CA ALA A 67 5.04 -3.61 12.42
C ALA A 67 4.56 -3.97 13.83
N GLU A 68 3.44 -3.38 14.28
CA GLU A 68 2.81 -3.71 15.57
C GLU A 68 2.36 -5.17 15.61
N SER A 69 1.70 -5.65 14.55
CA SER A 69 1.22 -7.04 14.46
C SER A 69 2.36 -8.07 14.47
N THR A 70 3.46 -7.77 13.78
CA THR A 70 4.64 -8.65 13.72
C THR A 70 5.39 -8.67 15.04
N THR A 71 5.50 -7.54 15.74
CA THR A 71 6.11 -7.45 17.06
C THR A 71 5.30 -8.24 18.10
N PHE A 72 3.97 -8.10 18.05
CA PHE A 72 3.06 -8.88 18.89
C PHE A 72 3.21 -10.39 18.64
N SER A 73 3.22 -10.80 17.37
CA SER A 73 3.41 -12.20 16.98
C SER A 73 4.75 -12.78 17.44
N ALA A 74 5.84 -12.01 17.29
CA ALA A 74 7.17 -12.42 17.74
C ALA A 74 7.25 -12.60 19.26
N THR A 75 6.63 -11.69 20.02
CA THR A 75 6.59 -11.75 21.49
C THR A 75 5.83 -12.99 21.98
N MET A 76 4.67 -13.26 21.36
CA MET A 76 3.88 -14.46 21.65
C MET A 76 4.65 -15.75 21.34
N GLY A 77 5.32 -15.81 20.18
CA GLY A 77 6.15 -16.95 19.81
C GLY A 77 7.30 -17.18 20.79
N ALA A 78 7.98 -16.12 21.23
CA ALA A 78 9.04 -16.19 22.21
C ALA A 78 8.55 -16.70 23.58
N GLN A 79 7.35 -16.29 24.01
CA GLN A 79 6.76 -16.77 25.27
C GLN A 79 6.40 -18.26 25.21
N VAL A 80 5.82 -18.72 24.10
CA VAL A 80 5.51 -20.16 23.90
C VAL A 80 6.75 -21.03 23.94
N ILE A 81 7.89 -20.54 23.46
CA ILE A 81 9.17 -21.25 23.55
C ILE A 81 9.63 -21.32 25.01
N LYS A 82 9.62 -20.18 25.73
CA LYS A 82 9.99 -20.14 27.16
C LYS A 82 9.14 -21.06 28.03
N ASP A 83 7.83 -21.13 27.79
CA ASP A 83 6.92 -21.97 28.60
C ASP A 83 7.08 -23.48 28.33
N ARG A 84 7.81 -23.86 27.26
CA ARG A 84 8.07 -25.25 26.86
C ARG A 84 9.52 -25.72 27.12
N THR A 85 10.37 -24.86 27.68
CA THR A 85 11.75 -25.19 28.09
C THR A 85 11.89 -25.03 29.59
#